data_AF-F0Y4D4-F1
#
_entry.id   AF-F0Y4D4-F1
#
_cell.length_a   1.000
_cell.length_b   1.000
_cell.length_c   1.000
_cell.angle_alpha   90.00
_cell.angle_beta   90.00
_cell.angle_gamma   90.00
#
_symmetry.space_group_name_H-M   'P 1'
#
loop_
_entity.id
_entity.type
_entity.pdbx_description
1 polymer ?
#
loop_
_entity_poly.entity_id
_entity_poly.type
_entity_poly.pdbx_seq_one_letter_code
_entity_poly.pdbx_strand_id
1 'polypeptide(L)'
;RAAGDAPKHPLVLVPGIISCGLELWRPGACYGRGWFRERLWGGLGMARAAVKNISCWLDHISLNATTGLDRDGHEVRAALGWSGAEIFLLLRLNSRGIGYWLWAKILANAAEVGYDRSTMHMACYDWRLSFRNLERRDGYLSRLKAEVEVLARQRGEKAVVVGHSMGAALALFFFSWCEAGDPGWVDAHVHAFVSLGGSLLGAVGPLGAILSGEMKATAMLGKVNELIDSQMSFLNKTQQRDIYRSLGALGSLLPKGGDAVWGGDVEGAENAPAADDEALGVDAIRRGLVADLPRGASILDYDPAARRPRRTATGAGLWPWRGRPRAAAAAEKRLAAASENPLNAALPAAPKMTVYCLYGTGIDTERRYHYARRGPGRHAADLGTIDYERADSGVESGDGDGTVPLASLGYPCYGLWRDAALAPIYNPSNVRTVVREYPHDACPIWQDPRGGTKTSRHVEILGNYDVIRDILDVATGHEDTSDRVTSDLPNVSANITAGLRRVLGAGGS
;
A
#
# COMPACT_ATOMS: atom_id res chain seq x y z
N ARG A 1 -16.70 1.80 25.42
CA ARG A 1 -17.81 2.74 25.11
C ARG A 1 -19.09 2.18 25.70
N ALA A 2 -20.13 3.00 25.91
CA ALA A 2 -21.40 2.52 26.45
C ALA A 2 -22.00 1.45 25.51
N ALA A 3 -22.53 0.38 26.09
CA ALA A 3 -23.39 -0.56 25.38
C ALA A 3 -24.58 0.24 24.80
N GLY A 4 -24.61 0.47 23.48
CA GLY A 4 -25.64 1.30 22.85
C GLY A 4 -25.30 1.84 21.45
N ASP A 5 -24.03 1.96 21.08
CA ASP A 5 -23.65 2.31 19.70
C ASP A 5 -23.96 1.11 18.79
N ALA A 6 -24.99 1.23 17.95
CA ALA A 6 -25.28 0.22 16.94
C ALA A 6 -24.42 0.47 15.69
N PRO A 7 -24.08 -0.56 14.90
CA PRO A 7 -23.45 -0.36 13.60
C PRO A 7 -24.32 0.61 12.77
N LYS A 8 -23.72 1.49 11.97
CA LYS A 8 -24.49 2.34 11.04
C LYS A 8 -24.09 2.03 9.61
N HIS A 9 -22.83 2.26 9.31
CA HIS A 9 -22.24 1.99 8.01
C HIS A 9 -21.61 0.59 7.99
N PRO A 10 -21.81 -0.21 6.91
CA PRO A 10 -21.05 -1.44 6.74
C PRO A 10 -19.54 -1.18 6.68
N LEU A 11 -18.74 -2.09 7.22
CA LEU A 11 -17.28 -1.98 7.26
C LEU A 11 -16.63 -2.86 6.19
N VAL A 12 -15.75 -2.29 5.37
CA VAL A 12 -14.96 -3.03 4.39
C VAL A 12 -13.49 -2.80 4.68
N LEU A 13 -12.80 -3.84 5.15
CA LEU A 13 -11.42 -3.79 5.59
C LEU A 13 -10.52 -4.33 4.46
N VAL A 14 -9.60 -3.50 3.95
CA VAL A 14 -8.69 -3.82 2.85
C VAL A 14 -7.26 -3.92 3.40
N PRO A 15 -6.71 -5.13 3.57
CA PRO A 15 -5.38 -5.35 4.14
C PRO A 15 -4.24 -4.76 3.30
N GLY A 16 -3.08 -4.56 3.92
CA GLY A 16 -1.85 -4.17 3.25
C GLY A 16 -1.14 -5.32 2.54
N ILE A 17 0.05 -5.01 2.01
CA ILE A 17 0.94 -6.04 1.49
C ILE A 17 1.26 -7.08 2.58
N ILE A 18 1.52 -8.32 2.18
CA ILE A 18 1.82 -9.47 3.06
C ILE A 18 0.82 -9.77 4.19
N SER A 19 -0.31 -9.06 4.25
CA SER A 19 -1.23 -9.12 5.39
C SER A 19 -2.30 -10.20 5.23
N CYS A 20 -2.49 -10.71 4.01
CA CYS A 20 -3.39 -11.82 3.73
C CYS A 20 -2.61 -13.13 3.67
N GLY A 21 -3.13 -14.18 4.30
CA GLY A 21 -2.62 -15.53 4.15
C GLY A 21 -2.74 -16.01 2.71
N LEU A 22 -1.81 -16.88 2.29
CA LEU A 22 -1.82 -17.48 0.96
C LEU A 22 -1.90 -19.01 1.08
N GLU A 23 -2.87 -19.61 0.40
CA GLU A 23 -3.13 -21.05 0.35
C GLU A 23 -2.59 -21.67 -0.95
N LEU A 24 -2.04 -22.87 -0.83
CA LEU A 24 -1.54 -23.63 -1.97
C LEU A 24 -2.67 -24.35 -2.72
N TRP A 25 -2.91 -24.01 -3.99
CA TRP A 25 -3.97 -24.63 -4.79
C TRP A 25 -3.45 -25.71 -5.73
N ARG A 26 -2.24 -25.53 -6.27
CA ARG A 26 -1.52 -26.60 -6.98
C ARG A 26 -0.18 -26.83 -6.30
N PRO A 27 -0.04 -27.87 -5.47
CA PRO A 27 1.20 -28.12 -4.74
C PRO A 27 2.42 -28.51 -5.59
N GLY A 28 2.20 -28.89 -6.84
CA GLY A 28 3.24 -29.42 -7.72
C GLY A 28 3.87 -30.72 -7.18
N ALA A 29 4.93 -31.16 -7.85
CA ALA A 29 5.66 -32.37 -7.47
C ALA A 29 6.44 -32.20 -6.14
N CYS A 30 6.86 -30.98 -5.82
CA CYS A 30 7.74 -30.73 -4.67
C CYS A 30 7.05 -30.77 -3.31
N TYR A 31 5.76 -30.38 -3.21
CA TYR A 31 4.99 -30.57 -1.98
C TYR A 31 4.12 -31.83 -1.99
N GLY A 32 3.58 -32.22 -3.16
CA GLY A 32 2.68 -33.36 -3.32
C GLY A 32 1.21 -33.03 -2.98
N ARG A 33 0.28 -33.87 -3.44
CA ARG A 33 -1.19 -33.60 -3.37
C ARG A 33 -1.73 -33.35 -1.96
N GLY A 34 -1.12 -33.92 -0.93
CA GLY A 34 -1.54 -33.74 0.47
C GLY A 34 -1.34 -32.32 1.01
N TRP A 35 -0.72 -31.43 0.24
CA TRP A 35 -0.50 -30.02 0.61
C TRP A 35 -1.56 -29.06 0.03
N PHE A 36 -2.62 -29.59 -0.57
CA PHE A 36 -3.72 -28.77 -1.04
C PHE A 36 -4.32 -27.93 0.11
N ARG A 37 -4.42 -26.62 -0.13
CA ARG A 37 -4.88 -25.55 0.77
C ARG A 37 -4.07 -25.35 2.05
N GLU A 38 -2.89 -25.94 2.14
CA GLU A 38 -1.95 -25.58 3.19
C GLU A 38 -1.50 -24.12 3.04
N ARG A 39 -1.32 -23.41 4.16
CA ARG A 39 -0.87 -22.02 4.12
C ARG A 39 0.61 -21.95 3.78
N LEU A 40 0.94 -21.34 2.65
CA LEU A 40 2.32 -20.98 2.30
C LEU A 40 2.75 -19.66 2.91
N TRP A 41 1.79 -18.76 3.17
CA TRP A 41 2.04 -17.48 3.81
C TRP A 41 1.06 -17.26 4.95
N GLY A 42 1.58 -16.90 6.11
CA GLY A 42 0.82 -16.80 7.35
C GLY A 42 0.51 -18.17 8.00
N GLY A 43 0.44 -18.16 9.32
CA GLY A 43 0.15 -19.31 10.16
C GLY A 43 1.34 -20.26 10.32
N LEU A 44 1.13 -21.35 11.05
CA LEU A 44 2.15 -22.40 11.24
C LEU A 44 2.45 -23.17 9.94
N GLY A 45 1.52 -23.17 8.98
CA GLY A 45 1.70 -23.80 7.67
C GLY A 45 2.90 -23.22 6.90
N MET A 46 3.11 -21.91 6.98
CA MET A 46 4.24 -21.24 6.30
C MET A 46 5.59 -21.76 6.78
N ALA A 47 5.79 -21.85 8.10
CA ALA A 47 7.03 -22.40 8.66
C ALA A 47 7.23 -23.86 8.25
N ARG A 48 6.16 -24.67 8.25
CA ARG A 48 6.20 -26.06 7.79
C ARG A 48 6.58 -26.16 6.31
N ALA A 49 6.04 -25.27 5.48
CA ALA A 49 6.31 -25.23 4.03
C ALA A 49 7.78 -24.88 3.75
N ALA A 50 8.26 -23.77 4.32
CA ALA A 50 9.62 -23.29 4.15
C ALA A 50 10.67 -24.31 4.62
N VAL A 51 10.47 -24.91 5.81
CA VAL A 51 11.39 -25.93 6.35
C VAL A 51 11.40 -27.21 5.50
N LYS A 52 10.23 -27.61 4.96
CA LYS A 52 10.16 -28.81 4.11
C LYS A 52 10.95 -28.63 2.82
N ASN A 53 10.77 -27.52 2.13
CA ASN A 53 11.46 -27.26 0.87
C ASN A 53 11.43 -25.76 0.54
N ILE A 54 12.49 -25.05 0.90
CA ILE A 54 12.60 -23.60 0.69
C ILE A 54 12.59 -23.23 -0.80
N SER A 55 13.27 -24.00 -1.67
CA SER A 55 13.28 -23.72 -3.11
C SER A 55 11.88 -23.83 -3.70
N CYS A 56 11.13 -24.88 -3.34
CA CYS A 56 9.74 -25.04 -3.73
C CYS A 56 8.86 -23.92 -3.15
N TRP A 57 9.06 -23.51 -1.90
CA TRP A 57 8.35 -22.36 -1.32
C TRP A 57 8.61 -21.07 -2.13
N LEU A 58 9.87 -20.78 -2.46
CA LEU A 58 10.25 -19.61 -3.24
C LEU A 58 9.65 -19.66 -4.64
N ASP A 59 9.58 -20.83 -5.28
CA ASP A 59 8.95 -21.00 -6.59
C ASP A 59 7.44 -20.74 -6.56
N HIS A 60 6.75 -21.15 -5.48
CA HIS A 60 5.33 -20.87 -5.29
C HIS A 60 5.04 -19.42 -4.91
N ILE A 61 5.92 -18.77 -4.15
CA ILE A 61 5.78 -17.37 -3.79
C ILE A 61 6.09 -16.47 -4.99
N SER A 62 7.07 -16.81 -5.80
CA SER A 62 7.48 -16.03 -6.98
C SER A 62 6.44 -16.10 -8.09
N LEU A 63 6.26 -15.00 -8.80
CA LEU A 63 5.43 -14.95 -10.00
C LEU A 63 6.29 -15.13 -11.26
N ASN A 64 5.64 -15.30 -12.40
CA ASN A 64 6.29 -15.14 -13.69
C ASN A 64 6.56 -13.64 -13.92
N ALA A 65 7.83 -13.25 -14.08
CA ALA A 65 8.22 -11.85 -14.20
C ALA A 65 7.61 -11.13 -15.41
N THR A 66 7.32 -11.87 -16.49
CA THR A 66 6.74 -11.32 -17.73
C THR A 66 5.23 -11.15 -17.63
N THR A 67 4.51 -12.15 -17.12
CA THR A 67 3.04 -12.08 -17.07
C THR A 67 2.51 -11.48 -15.76
N GLY A 68 3.31 -11.52 -14.69
CA GLY A 68 2.89 -11.18 -13.34
C GLY A 68 1.83 -12.11 -12.76
N LEU A 69 1.76 -13.35 -13.25
CA LEU A 69 0.83 -14.39 -12.79
C LEU A 69 1.59 -15.56 -12.18
N ASP A 70 0.86 -16.51 -11.58
CA ASP A 70 1.44 -17.73 -11.04
C ASP A 70 2.26 -18.46 -12.10
N ARG A 71 3.36 -19.10 -11.69
CA ARG A 71 4.13 -19.97 -12.57
C ARG A 71 3.35 -21.26 -12.84
N ASP A 72 3.62 -21.90 -13.97
CA ASP A 72 2.95 -23.15 -14.34
C ASP A 72 3.13 -24.20 -13.24
N GLY A 73 2.00 -24.73 -12.75
CA GLY A 73 1.97 -25.72 -11.67
C GLY A 73 2.18 -25.18 -10.25
N HIS A 74 2.31 -23.86 -10.08
CA HIS A 74 2.60 -23.19 -8.80
C HIS A 74 1.47 -22.24 -8.36
N GLU A 75 0.24 -22.76 -8.36
CA GLU A 75 -0.94 -21.92 -8.10
C GLU A 75 -1.15 -21.68 -6.61
N VAL A 76 -1.27 -20.40 -6.27
CA VAL A 76 -1.50 -19.92 -4.92
C VAL A 76 -2.67 -18.93 -4.92
N ARG A 77 -3.53 -18.96 -3.90
CA ARG A 77 -4.67 -18.05 -3.77
C ARG A 77 -4.71 -17.43 -2.39
N ALA A 78 -5.27 -16.23 -2.30
CA ALA A 78 -5.50 -15.59 -1.02
C ALA A 78 -6.48 -16.41 -0.16
N ALA A 79 -6.17 -16.54 1.12
CA ALA A 79 -7.12 -16.99 2.11
C ALA A 79 -8.26 -15.96 2.22
N LEU A 80 -9.50 -16.43 2.25
CA LEU A 80 -10.69 -15.58 2.22
C LEU A 80 -11.30 -15.38 3.61
N GLY A 81 -12.08 -14.31 3.74
CA GLY A 81 -12.78 -13.95 4.98
C GLY A 81 -11.84 -13.48 6.09
N TRP A 82 -12.35 -13.44 7.32
CA TRP A 82 -11.64 -12.85 8.46
C TRP A 82 -10.34 -13.60 8.78
N SER A 83 -10.36 -14.93 8.71
CA SER A 83 -9.18 -15.78 8.93
C SER A 83 -8.03 -15.51 7.95
N GLY A 84 -8.30 -14.81 6.84
CA GLY A 84 -7.28 -14.41 5.87
C GLY A 84 -6.30 -13.38 6.43
N ALA A 85 -6.75 -12.47 7.29
CA ALA A 85 -5.92 -11.34 7.76
C ALA A 85 -6.11 -10.98 9.25
N GLU A 86 -6.90 -11.73 10.02
CA GLU A 86 -7.12 -11.46 11.45
C GLU A 86 -5.85 -11.68 12.30
N ILE A 87 -5.33 -12.91 12.27
CA ILE A 87 -4.13 -13.36 12.99
C ILE A 87 -3.16 -13.95 11.98
N PHE A 88 -1.94 -13.41 11.94
CA PHE A 88 -0.92 -13.90 11.04
C PHE A 88 -0.22 -15.13 11.61
N LEU A 89 0.15 -15.14 12.90
CA LEU A 89 0.76 -16.30 13.55
C LEU A 89 0.42 -16.26 15.04
N LEU A 90 -0.04 -17.36 15.63
CA LEU A 90 -0.27 -17.47 17.07
C LEU A 90 0.31 -18.78 17.59
N LEU A 91 1.24 -18.67 18.52
CA LEU A 91 1.74 -19.78 19.32
C LEU A 91 1.11 -19.69 20.71
N ARG A 92 0.33 -20.71 21.08
CA ARG A 92 -0.18 -20.86 22.44
C ARG A 92 0.81 -21.67 23.26
N LEU A 93 1.66 -20.99 24.02
CA LEU A 93 2.51 -21.59 25.04
C LEU A 93 1.98 -21.13 26.41
N ASN A 94 1.35 -22.02 27.17
CA ASN A 94 0.68 -21.73 28.44
C ASN A 94 -0.53 -20.77 28.30
N SER A 95 -0.97 -20.16 29.42
CA SER A 95 -2.12 -19.23 29.50
C SER A 95 -1.89 -17.88 28.81
N ARG A 96 -0.72 -17.64 28.22
CA ARG A 96 -0.38 -16.44 27.45
C ARG A 96 -0.01 -16.83 26.02
N GLY A 97 -0.82 -16.44 25.05
CA GLY A 97 -0.48 -16.62 23.64
C GLY A 97 0.61 -15.62 23.22
N ILE A 98 1.65 -16.09 22.54
CA ILE A 98 2.60 -15.24 21.82
C ILE A 98 2.16 -15.25 20.36
N GLY A 99 1.65 -14.13 19.86
CA GLY A 99 1.08 -14.08 18.52
C GLY A 99 1.20 -12.73 17.85
N TYR A 100 1.30 -12.79 16.53
CA TYR A 100 1.24 -11.68 15.63
C TYR A 100 -0.18 -11.51 15.10
N TRP A 101 -0.88 -10.52 15.65
CA TRP A 101 -2.20 -10.10 15.20
C TRP A 101 -2.07 -8.98 14.15
N LEU A 102 -2.97 -8.94 13.17
CA LEU A 102 -3.04 -7.86 12.19
C LEU A 102 -4.34 -7.11 12.41
N TRP A 103 -5.46 -7.67 11.97
CA TRP A 103 -6.77 -7.04 12.08
C TRP A 103 -7.58 -7.48 13.31
N ALA A 104 -7.09 -8.44 14.09
CA ALA A 104 -7.85 -9.03 15.21
C ALA A 104 -8.40 -8.01 16.21
N LYS A 105 -7.63 -6.97 16.55
CA LYS A 105 -8.06 -5.95 17.53
C LYS A 105 -9.20 -5.08 16.97
N ILE A 106 -9.12 -4.64 15.71
CA ILE A 106 -10.21 -3.91 15.05
C ILE A 106 -11.46 -4.80 14.97
N LEU A 107 -11.31 -6.05 14.51
CA LEU A 107 -12.40 -7.00 14.38
C LEU A 107 -13.11 -7.28 15.72
N ALA A 108 -12.34 -7.53 16.78
CA ALA A 108 -12.89 -7.78 18.11
C ALA A 108 -13.64 -6.56 18.67
N ASN A 109 -13.05 -5.35 18.56
CA ASN A 109 -13.72 -4.15 19.06
C ASN A 109 -14.94 -3.78 18.21
N ALA A 110 -14.93 -4.02 16.89
CA ALA A 110 -16.12 -3.85 16.05
C ALA A 110 -17.22 -4.83 16.44
N ALA A 111 -16.88 -6.09 16.76
CA ALA A 111 -17.83 -7.09 17.20
C ALA A 111 -18.52 -6.73 18.53
N GLU A 112 -17.79 -6.13 19.47
CA GLU A 112 -18.37 -5.59 20.72
C GLU A 112 -19.38 -4.46 20.48
N VAL A 113 -19.27 -3.74 19.36
CA VAL A 113 -20.23 -2.71 18.91
C VAL A 113 -21.37 -3.32 18.07
N GLY A 114 -21.37 -4.64 17.86
CA GLY A 114 -22.42 -5.36 17.13
C GLY A 114 -22.15 -5.56 15.64
N TYR A 115 -20.93 -5.30 15.16
CA TYR A 115 -20.54 -5.72 13.81
C TYR A 115 -20.35 -7.23 13.73
N ASP A 116 -20.68 -7.80 12.59
CA ASP A 116 -20.58 -9.24 12.32
C ASP A 116 -20.30 -9.49 10.84
N ARG A 117 -20.40 -10.75 10.40
CA ARG A 117 -20.14 -11.12 9.00
C ARG A 117 -21.14 -10.54 8.00
N SER A 118 -22.33 -10.13 8.44
CA SER A 118 -23.36 -9.52 7.59
C SER A 118 -23.17 -8.02 7.42
N THR A 119 -22.34 -7.40 8.26
CA THR A 119 -22.12 -5.96 8.31
C THR A 119 -20.65 -5.57 8.10
N MET A 120 -19.76 -6.55 8.05
CA MET A 120 -18.33 -6.36 7.87
C MET A 120 -17.69 -7.38 6.93
N HIS A 121 -16.88 -6.89 5.99
CA HIS A 121 -16.15 -7.70 5.03
C HIS A 121 -14.64 -7.48 5.18
N MET A 122 -13.89 -8.58 5.25
CA MET A 122 -12.43 -8.58 5.17
C MET A 122 -12.02 -8.90 3.73
N ALA A 123 -11.64 -7.86 2.98
CA ALA A 123 -11.32 -7.91 1.56
C ALA A 123 -9.89 -8.43 1.33
N CYS A 124 -9.64 -9.70 1.69
CA CYS A 124 -8.34 -10.33 1.47
C CYS A 124 -8.08 -10.54 -0.04
N TYR A 125 -6.84 -10.33 -0.46
CA TYR A 125 -6.39 -10.48 -1.85
C TYR A 125 -4.97 -11.04 -1.93
N ASP A 126 -4.58 -11.47 -3.14
CA ASP A 126 -3.23 -11.94 -3.40
C ASP A 126 -2.30 -10.74 -3.57
N TRP A 127 -1.68 -10.35 -2.47
CA TRP A 127 -0.80 -9.18 -2.36
C TRP A 127 0.48 -9.29 -3.20
N ARG A 128 0.70 -10.39 -3.93
CA ARG A 128 1.82 -10.52 -4.88
C ARG A 128 1.50 -9.87 -6.24
N LEU A 129 0.22 -9.89 -6.63
CA LEU A 129 -0.23 -9.48 -7.96
C LEU A 129 -0.27 -7.96 -8.14
N SER A 130 -0.08 -7.49 -9.37
CA SER A 130 -0.45 -6.12 -9.70
C SER A 130 -1.96 -5.92 -9.54
N PHE A 131 -2.43 -4.70 -9.25
CA PHE A 131 -3.87 -4.43 -9.10
C PHE A 131 -4.67 -4.76 -10.37
N ARG A 132 -4.03 -4.65 -11.55
CA ARG A 132 -4.63 -5.10 -12.81
C ARG A 132 -4.75 -6.62 -12.87
N ASN A 133 -3.71 -7.34 -12.44
CA ASN A 133 -3.74 -8.79 -12.42
C ASN A 133 -4.68 -9.36 -11.35
N LEU A 134 -4.98 -8.61 -10.27
CA LEU A 134 -6.07 -8.97 -9.35
C LEU A 134 -7.42 -9.07 -10.07
N GLU A 135 -7.73 -8.16 -10.98
CA GLU A 135 -8.96 -8.28 -11.78
C GLU A 135 -8.84 -9.34 -12.88
N ARG A 136 -7.72 -9.39 -13.61
CA ARG A 136 -7.57 -10.34 -14.73
C ARG A 136 -7.58 -11.80 -14.28
N ARG A 137 -6.87 -12.13 -13.19
CA ARG A 137 -6.77 -13.51 -12.69
C ARG A 137 -7.99 -13.89 -11.86
N ASP A 138 -8.38 -12.99 -10.97
CA ASP A 138 -9.29 -13.32 -9.88
C ASP A 138 -10.66 -12.64 -10.02
N GLY A 139 -10.87 -11.68 -10.93
CA GLY A 139 -12.06 -10.84 -10.93
C GLY A 139 -12.27 -10.14 -9.58
N TYR A 140 -11.18 -9.80 -8.89
CA TYR A 140 -11.21 -9.34 -7.51
C TYR A 140 -11.97 -8.02 -7.35
N LEU A 141 -11.77 -7.06 -8.24
CA LEU A 141 -12.43 -5.75 -8.16
C LEU A 141 -13.92 -5.89 -8.45
N SER A 142 -14.27 -6.73 -9.43
CA SER A 142 -15.67 -7.07 -9.72
C SER A 142 -16.36 -7.71 -8.50
N ARG A 143 -15.68 -8.63 -7.80
CA ARG A 143 -16.21 -9.25 -6.58
C ARG A 143 -16.32 -8.25 -5.43
N LEU A 144 -15.28 -7.44 -5.18
CA LEU A 144 -15.30 -6.42 -4.15
C LEU A 144 -16.43 -5.40 -4.37
N LYS A 145 -16.66 -4.97 -5.62
CA LYS A 145 -17.77 -4.11 -6.00
C LYS A 145 -19.11 -4.72 -5.61
N ALA A 146 -19.34 -5.98 -5.98
CA ALA A 146 -20.58 -6.68 -5.65
C ALA A 146 -20.78 -6.83 -4.13
N GLU A 147 -19.72 -7.13 -3.38
CA GLU A 147 -19.80 -7.24 -1.91
C GLU A 147 -20.16 -5.89 -1.27
N VAL A 148 -19.56 -4.78 -1.71
CA VAL A 148 -19.91 -3.44 -1.22
C VAL A 148 -21.38 -3.12 -1.51
N GLU A 149 -21.86 -3.43 -2.72
CA GLU A 149 -23.27 -3.22 -3.09
C GLU A 149 -24.24 -4.06 -2.26
N VAL A 150 -23.89 -5.32 -1.98
CA VAL A 150 -24.70 -6.21 -1.13
C VAL A 150 -24.76 -5.68 0.30
N LEU A 151 -23.63 -5.33 0.89
CA LEU A 151 -23.57 -4.77 2.24
C LEU A 151 -24.35 -3.46 2.35
N ALA A 152 -24.16 -2.56 1.39
CA ALA A 152 -24.85 -1.28 1.36
C ALA A 152 -26.37 -1.47 1.22
N ARG A 153 -26.81 -2.40 0.36
CA ARG A 153 -28.24 -2.71 0.17
C ARG A 153 -28.86 -3.35 1.41
N GLN A 154 -28.17 -4.28 2.06
CA GLN A 154 -28.66 -4.96 3.26
C GLN A 154 -28.85 -3.97 4.42
N ARG A 155 -27.97 -2.97 4.53
CA ARG A 155 -28.04 -1.96 5.59
C ARG A 155 -28.88 -0.73 5.24
N GLY A 156 -29.06 -0.44 3.95
CA GLY A 156 -29.62 0.82 3.48
C GLY A 156 -28.68 2.02 3.68
N GLU A 157 -27.39 1.78 3.92
CA GLU A 157 -26.38 2.78 4.23
C GLU A 157 -25.14 2.58 3.37
N LYS A 158 -24.38 3.66 3.13
CA LYS A 158 -23.11 3.59 2.40
C LYS A 158 -22.01 2.96 3.27
N ALA A 159 -21.05 2.29 2.64
CA ALA A 159 -19.97 1.58 3.34
C ALA A 159 -18.83 2.50 3.76
N VAL A 160 -18.18 2.16 4.87
CA VAL A 160 -16.88 2.71 5.28
C VAL A 160 -15.79 1.74 4.83
N VAL A 161 -14.91 2.22 3.94
CA VAL A 161 -13.80 1.44 3.41
C VAL A 161 -12.52 1.81 4.16
N VAL A 162 -11.88 0.86 4.83
CA VAL A 162 -10.65 1.06 5.60
C VAL A 162 -9.51 0.34 4.90
N GLY A 163 -8.60 1.08 4.29
CA GLY A 163 -7.39 0.54 3.66
C GLY A 163 -6.17 0.74 4.54
N HIS A 164 -5.46 -0.34 4.88
CA HIS A 164 -4.19 -0.26 5.60
C HIS A 164 -3.01 -0.35 4.65
N SER A 165 -2.00 0.53 4.80
CA SER A 165 -0.76 0.44 4.01
C SER A 165 -1.04 0.43 2.49
N MET A 166 -0.54 -0.58 1.76
CA MET A 166 -0.83 -0.81 0.33
C MET A 166 -2.34 -0.93 0.04
N GLY A 167 -3.14 -1.39 1.00
CA GLY A 167 -4.59 -1.52 0.88
C GLY A 167 -5.29 -0.17 0.68
N ALA A 168 -4.70 0.93 1.17
CA ALA A 168 -5.17 2.28 0.88
C ALA A 168 -4.99 2.65 -0.60
N ALA A 169 -3.86 2.27 -1.20
CA ALA A 169 -3.62 2.45 -2.63
C ALA A 169 -4.56 1.57 -3.47
N LEU A 170 -4.80 0.32 -3.05
CA LEU A 170 -5.77 -0.57 -3.70
C LEU A 170 -7.19 0.01 -3.63
N ALA A 171 -7.59 0.63 -2.52
CA ALA A 171 -8.88 1.30 -2.39
C ALA A 171 -9.02 2.48 -3.38
N LEU A 172 -7.99 3.32 -3.52
CA LEU A 172 -7.97 4.38 -4.54
C LEU A 172 -8.06 3.81 -5.97
N PHE A 173 -7.30 2.76 -6.26
CA PHE A 173 -7.38 2.05 -7.55
C PHE A 173 -8.81 1.54 -7.81
N PHE A 174 -9.42 0.92 -6.80
CA PHE A 174 -10.77 0.39 -6.86
C PHE A 174 -11.81 1.48 -7.11
N PHE A 175 -11.73 2.62 -6.42
CA PHE A 175 -12.61 3.76 -6.68
C PHE A 175 -12.45 4.31 -8.10
N SER A 176 -11.20 4.49 -8.54
CA SER A 176 -10.89 4.92 -9.91
C SER A 176 -11.45 3.93 -10.95
N TRP A 177 -11.31 2.63 -10.70
CA TRP A 177 -11.84 1.57 -11.55
C TRP A 177 -13.37 1.52 -11.59
N CYS A 178 -14.03 1.73 -10.44
CA CYS A 178 -15.49 1.84 -10.37
C CYS A 178 -15.98 3.04 -11.17
N GLU A 179 -15.43 4.23 -10.94
CA GLU A 179 -15.82 5.45 -11.66
C GLU A 179 -15.54 5.33 -13.17
N ALA A 180 -14.48 4.63 -13.57
CA ALA A 180 -14.12 4.46 -14.98
C ALA A 180 -15.15 3.67 -15.80
N GLY A 181 -16.06 2.91 -15.19
CA GLY A 181 -17.19 2.41 -15.97
C GLY A 181 -18.52 2.30 -15.26
N ASP A 182 -18.65 2.87 -14.07
CA ASP A 182 -19.92 3.16 -13.41
C ASP A 182 -19.80 4.51 -12.69
N PRO A 183 -19.83 5.63 -13.45
CA PRO A 183 -19.64 6.96 -12.88
C PRO A 183 -20.68 7.28 -11.79
N GLY A 184 -20.21 7.81 -10.66
CA GLY A 184 -21.05 8.11 -9.49
C GLY A 184 -21.27 6.92 -8.56
N TRP A 185 -20.69 5.74 -8.86
CA TRP A 185 -20.79 4.57 -7.98
C TRP A 185 -20.21 4.86 -6.60
N VAL A 186 -19.09 5.60 -6.52
CA VAL A 186 -18.48 5.91 -5.22
C VAL A 186 -19.39 6.84 -4.41
N ASP A 187 -19.99 7.87 -5.02
CA ASP A 187 -20.95 8.73 -4.30
C ASP A 187 -22.16 7.92 -3.83
N ALA A 188 -22.60 6.92 -4.58
CA ALA A 188 -23.75 6.09 -4.22
C ALA A 188 -23.47 5.10 -3.08
N HIS A 189 -22.25 4.56 -2.99
CA HIS A 189 -21.95 3.39 -2.15
C HIS A 189 -20.92 3.60 -1.04
N VAL A 190 -20.13 4.68 -1.05
CA VAL A 190 -19.07 4.91 -0.07
C VAL A 190 -19.37 6.13 0.79
N HIS A 191 -19.45 5.93 2.11
CA HIS A 191 -19.62 6.98 3.11
C HIS A 191 -18.29 7.65 3.41
N ALA A 192 -17.30 6.82 3.73
CA ALA A 192 -15.97 7.28 4.07
C ALA A 192 -14.90 6.31 3.57
N PHE A 193 -13.75 6.88 3.22
CA PHE A 193 -12.52 6.14 2.98
C PHE A 193 -11.51 6.47 4.08
N VAL A 194 -11.11 5.47 4.86
CA VAL A 194 -10.08 5.58 5.88
C VAL A 194 -8.78 5.01 5.33
N SER A 195 -7.84 5.89 5.02
CA SER A 195 -6.44 5.56 4.69
C SER A 195 -5.63 5.43 5.98
N LEU A 196 -5.48 4.21 6.49
CA LEU A 196 -4.77 3.90 7.72
C LEU A 196 -3.30 3.55 7.43
N GLY A 197 -2.36 4.41 7.82
CA GLY A 197 -0.93 4.22 7.50
C GLY A 197 -0.70 4.09 5.99
N GLY A 198 -1.53 4.76 5.17
CA GLY A 198 -1.60 4.51 3.73
C GLY A 198 -0.35 4.97 2.98
N SER A 199 0.21 4.11 2.14
CA SER A 199 1.37 4.41 1.29
C SER A 199 0.98 5.13 0.00
N LEU A 200 0.19 6.20 0.10
CA LEU A 200 -0.48 6.83 -1.04
C LEU A 200 0.52 7.34 -2.09
N LEU A 201 1.65 7.92 -1.67
CA LEU A 201 2.75 8.30 -2.57
C LEU A 201 3.88 7.27 -2.63
N GLY A 202 3.71 6.10 -2.01
CA GLY A 202 4.73 5.06 -1.90
C GLY A 202 5.69 5.23 -0.72
N ALA A 203 6.79 4.49 -0.73
CA ALA A 203 7.88 4.53 0.24
C ALA A 203 9.20 4.21 -0.48
N VAL A 204 10.34 4.57 0.10
CA VAL A 204 11.65 4.26 -0.51
C VAL A 204 12.10 2.82 -0.28
N GLY A 205 11.68 2.17 0.81
CA GLY A 205 11.95 0.75 1.12
C GLY A 205 11.92 -0.20 -0.09
N PRO A 206 10.81 -0.24 -0.86
CA PRO A 206 10.70 -1.07 -2.06
C PRO A 206 11.77 -0.83 -3.13
N LEU A 207 12.35 0.37 -3.24
CA LEU A 207 13.44 0.65 -4.19
C LEU A 207 14.67 -0.21 -3.87
N GLY A 208 15.07 -0.30 -2.60
CA GLY A 208 16.17 -1.18 -2.17
C GLY A 208 15.92 -2.64 -2.56
N ALA A 209 14.72 -3.13 -2.30
CA ALA A 209 14.33 -4.51 -2.61
C ALA A 209 14.45 -4.80 -4.11
N ILE A 210 14.00 -3.88 -4.96
CA ILE A 210 13.93 -4.05 -6.41
C ILE A 210 15.26 -3.76 -7.11
N LEU A 211 16.11 -2.90 -6.54
CA LEU A 211 17.40 -2.52 -7.13
C LEU A 211 18.53 -3.43 -6.70
N SER A 212 18.72 -3.58 -5.38
CA SER A 212 19.87 -4.29 -4.80
C SER A 212 19.49 -5.57 -4.07
N GLY A 213 18.21 -5.92 -3.98
CA GLY A 213 17.75 -7.05 -3.17
C GLY A 213 17.87 -6.74 -1.67
N GLU A 214 17.87 -5.47 -1.31
CA GLU A 214 18.01 -5.00 0.06
C GLU A 214 16.72 -4.38 0.53
N MET A 215 16.00 -5.09 1.39
CA MET A 215 14.92 -4.49 2.14
C MET A 215 15.39 -4.48 3.59
N LYS A 216 15.52 -3.29 4.19
CA LYS A 216 15.64 -3.21 5.65
C LYS A 216 14.47 -4.00 6.19
N ALA A 217 14.75 -4.97 7.08
CA ALA A 217 13.73 -5.84 7.63
C ALA A 217 12.56 -4.96 8.05
N THR A 218 11.46 -5.04 7.30
CA THR A 218 10.27 -4.30 7.67
C THR A 218 10.00 -4.77 9.07
N ALA A 219 10.13 -3.89 10.06
CA ALA A 219 10.00 -4.24 11.48
C ALA A 219 8.66 -4.96 11.78
N MET A 220 7.78 -4.98 10.77
CA MET A 220 6.63 -5.85 10.54
C MET A 220 6.68 -7.21 11.24
N LEU A 221 7.59 -8.18 11.05
CA LEU A 221 7.31 -9.58 11.48
C LEU A 221 8.14 -10.15 12.65
N GLY A 222 9.02 -9.38 13.29
CA GLY A 222 9.83 -9.85 14.43
C GLY A 222 10.58 -11.17 14.16
N LYS A 223 10.43 -12.19 15.01
CA LYS A 223 11.10 -13.51 14.86
C LYS A 223 10.70 -14.31 13.60
N VAL A 224 9.57 -13.98 12.97
CA VAL A 224 9.18 -14.59 11.69
C VAL A 224 10.02 -14.00 10.54
N ASN A 225 10.39 -12.72 10.64
CA ASN A 225 11.43 -12.16 9.77
C ASN A 225 12.76 -12.86 10.02
N GLU A 226 13.18 -13.17 11.25
CA GLU A 226 14.43 -13.94 11.44
C GLU A 226 14.40 -15.31 10.73
N LEU A 227 13.25 -15.99 10.67
CA LEU A 227 13.13 -17.24 9.92
C LEU A 227 13.14 -17.00 8.40
N ILE A 228 12.38 -16.03 7.89
CA ILE A 228 12.34 -15.73 6.45
C ILE A 228 13.68 -15.13 6.00
N ASP A 229 14.24 -14.18 6.73
CA ASP A 229 15.54 -13.55 6.51
C ASP A 229 16.68 -14.55 6.68
N SER A 230 16.68 -15.45 7.67
CA SER A 230 17.69 -16.52 7.74
C SER A 230 17.59 -17.47 6.54
N GLN A 231 16.39 -17.79 6.08
CA GLN A 231 16.20 -18.66 4.93
C GLN A 231 16.51 -17.94 3.60
N MET A 232 16.17 -16.65 3.48
CA MET A 232 16.52 -15.81 2.33
C MET A 232 18.00 -15.41 2.36
N SER A 233 18.68 -15.41 3.51
CA SER A 233 20.12 -15.13 3.60
C SER A 233 20.99 -16.19 2.91
N PHE A 234 20.44 -17.38 2.64
CA PHE A 234 21.09 -18.38 1.79
C PHE A 234 21.00 -18.05 0.28
N LEU A 235 20.13 -17.11 -0.12
CA LEU A 235 20.08 -16.59 -1.49
C LEU A 235 21.07 -15.45 -1.65
N ASN A 236 21.70 -15.36 -2.81
CA ASN A 236 22.46 -14.17 -3.15
C ASN A 236 21.53 -12.98 -3.40
N LYS A 237 22.07 -11.75 -3.30
CA LYS A 237 21.30 -10.51 -3.47
C LYS A 237 20.57 -10.42 -4.82
N THR A 238 21.16 -10.96 -5.89
CA THR A 238 20.54 -11.01 -7.22
C THR A 238 19.28 -11.88 -7.21
N GLN A 239 19.32 -13.05 -6.58
CA GLN A 239 18.18 -13.95 -6.45
C GLN A 239 17.06 -13.30 -5.61
N GLN A 240 17.40 -12.65 -4.50
CA GLN A 240 16.43 -11.91 -3.68
C GLN A 240 15.74 -10.81 -4.51
N ARG A 241 16.55 -10.01 -5.22
CA ARG A 241 16.07 -8.95 -6.12
C ARG A 241 15.13 -9.49 -7.20
N ASP A 242 15.48 -10.59 -7.85
CA ASP A 242 14.68 -11.16 -8.94
C ASP A 242 13.33 -11.70 -8.44
N ILE A 243 13.28 -12.21 -7.20
CA ILE A 243 12.02 -12.56 -6.53
C ILE A 243 11.18 -11.31 -6.31
N TYR A 244 11.73 -10.26 -5.71
CA TYR A 244 11.00 -9.00 -5.48
C TYR A 244 10.48 -8.41 -6.80
N ARG A 245 11.29 -8.42 -7.86
CA ARG A 245 10.87 -7.96 -9.20
C ARG A 245 9.72 -8.76 -9.80
N SER A 246 9.54 -10.02 -9.39
CA SER A 246 8.38 -10.81 -9.82
C SER A 246 7.08 -10.37 -9.13
N LEU A 247 7.16 -9.78 -7.93
CA LEU A 247 6.01 -9.35 -7.14
C LEU A 247 5.45 -8.03 -7.67
N GLY A 248 4.56 -8.12 -8.66
CA GLY A 248 3.97 -6.95 -9.34
C GLY A 248 3.43 -5.90 -8.36
N ALA A 249 2.81 -6.31 -7.25
CA ALA A 249 2.28 -5.41 -6.23
C ALA A 249 3.27 -4.36 -5.70
N LEU A 250 4.58 -4.69 -5.62
CA LEU A 250 5.61 -3.76 -5.14
C LEU A 250 5.70 -2.50 -6.00
N GLY A 251 5.29 -2.56 -7.27
CA GLY A 251 5.24 -1.40 -8.15
C GLY A 251 4.34 -0.27 -7.64
N SER A 252 3.27 -0.62 -6.91
CA SER A 252 2.34 0.34 -6.28
C SER A 252 2.96 1.08 -5.10
N LEU A 253 3.95 0.47 -4.44
CA LEU A 253 4.63 1.01 -3.26
C LEU A 253 5.83 1.88 -3.62
N LEU A 254 6.27 1.86 -4.88
CA LEU A 254 7.36 2.71 -5.33
C LEU A 254 6.99 4.20 -5.20
N PRO A 255 7.98 5.08 -4.95
CA PRO A 255 7.76 6.52 -4.85
C PRO A 255 7.04 7.12 -6.08
N LYS A 256 6.08 8.01 -5.80
CA LYS A 256 5.24 8.73 -6.78
C LYS A 256 5.48 10.24 -6.68
N GLY A 257 5.51 10.93 -7.81
CA GLY A 257 5.74 12.39 -7.86
C GLY A 257 7.18 12.80 -8.15
N GLY A 258 8.10 11.84 -8.27
CA GLY A 258 9.51 12.10 -8.56
C GLY A 258 10.15 13.05 -7.57
N ASP A 259 11.13 13.81 -8.05
CA ASP A 259 11.94 14.70 -7.20
C ASP A 259 11.11 15.87 -6.62
N ALA A 260 9.97 16.20 -7.21
CA ALA A 260 9.06 17.24 -6.69
C ALA A 260 8.41 16.85 -5.35
N VAL A 261 8.21 15.55 -5.11
CA VAL A 261 7.72 15.03 -3.82
C VAL A 261 8.87 14.52 -2.99
N TRP A 262 9.79 13.79 -3.60
CA TRP A 262 10.81 13.03 -2.88
C TRP A 262 12.11 13.80 -2.66
N GLY A 263 12.26 14.99 -3.25
CA GLY A 263 13.50 15.75 -3.31
C GLY A 263 14.39 15.24 -4.45
N GLY A 264 15.09 16.16 -5.10
CA GLY A 264 16.14 15.84 -6.08
C GLY A 264 17.52 16.15 -5.54
N ASP A 265 18.52 15.99 -6.39
CA ASP A 265 19.81 16.66 -6.24
C ASP A 265 19.62 18.19 -6.34
N VAL A 266 20.50 18.92 -5.67
CA VAL A 266 20.46 20.36 -5.40
C VAL A 266 20.01 21.19 -6.62
N GLU A 267 19.18 22.22 -6.38
CA GLU A 267 18.84 23.22 -7.41
C GLU A 267 20.10 23.71 -8.15
N GLY A 268 20.16 23.53 -9.47
CA GLY A 268 21.23 24.06 -10.33
C GLY A 268 22.12 23.03 -11.05
N ALA A 269 21.94 21.73 -10.83
CA ALA A 269 22.83 20.69 -11.38
C ALA A 269 22.47 20.16 -12.79
N GLU A 270 21.65 20.85 -13.60
CA GLU A 270 21.41 20.42 -14.98
C GLU A 270 22.67 20.53 -15.87
N ASN A 271 23.67 21.33 -15.45
CA ASN A 271 24.93 21.55 -16.16
C ASN A 271 26.20 21.39 -15.31
N ALA A 272 26.11 20.85 -14.09
CA ALA A 272 27.30 20.58 -13.27
C ALA A 272 27.77 19.12 -13.47
N PRO A 273 29.09 18.87 -13.58
CA PRO A 273 29.60 17.50 -13.46
C PRO A 273 29.28 17.00 -12.05
N ALA A 274 28.48 15.93 -11.97
CA ALA A 274 28.11 15.27 -10.72
C ALA A 274 29.39 14.84 -10.01
N ALA A 275 29.56 15.26 -8.76
CA ALA A 275 30.60 14.70 -7.89
C ALA A 275 30.32 13.20 -7.68
N ASP A 276 31.36 12.40 -7.40
CA ASP A 276 31.22 10.96 -7.16
C ASP A 276 30.32 10.61 -5.94
N ASP A 277 29.96 11.63 -5.14
CA ASP A 277 29.18 11.60 -3.89
C ASP A 277 27.70 12.01 -4.02
N GLU A 278 27.18 12.24 -5.23
CA GLU A 278 25.83 12.80 -5.45
C GLU A 278 24.70 11.75 -5.35
N ALA A 279 23.61 12.11 -4.67
CA ALA A 279 22.56 11.20 -4.24
C ALA A 279 21.45 11.06 -5.29
N LEU A 280 21.52 10.05 -6.16
CA LEU A 280 20.55 9.91 -7.26
C LEU A 280 19.10 10.14 -6.81
N GLY A 281 18.49 11.22 -7.33
CA GLY A 281 17.07 11.48 -7.16
C GLY A 281 16.18 10.30 -7.58
N VAL A 282 14.97 10.22 -7.03
CA VAL A 282 13.99 9.17 -7.32
C VAL A 282 13.76 9.03 -8.83
N ASP A 283 13.79 10.15 -9.55
CA ASP A 283 13.62 10.14 -11.01
C ASP A 283 14.80 9.50 -11.76
N ALA A 284 16.03 9.63 -11.27
CA ALA A 284 17.20 8.99 -11.86
C ALA A 284 17.18 7.47 -11.63
N ILE A 285 16.90 7.07 -10.39
CA ILE A 285 16.74 5.66 -10.00
C ILE A 285 15.65 4.99 -10.85
N ARG A 286 14.50 5.66 -10.99
CA ARG A 286 13.37 5.19 -11.78
C ARG A 286 13.73 4.97 -13.25
N ARG A 287 14.42 5.92 -13.89
CA ARG A 287 14.79 5.81 -15.31
C ARG A 287 15.65 4.58 -15.56
N GLY A 288 16.61 4.31 -14.69
CA GLY A 288 17.43 3.13 -14.85
C GLY A 288 16.69 1.83 -14.49
N LEU A 289 15.80 1.84 -13.50
CA LEU A 289 14.97 0.67 -13.19
C LEU A 289 14.11 0.25 -14.39
N VAL A 290 13.49 1.21 -15.09
CA VAL A 290 12.70 0.93 -16.30
C VAL A 290 13.56 0.37 -17.43
N ALA A 291 14.81 0.81 -17.54
CA ALA A 291 15.74 0.30 -18.55
C ALA A 291 16.20 -1.14 -18.26
N ASP A 292 16.31 -1.51 -16.98
CA ASP A 292 16.80 -2.81 -16.53
C ASP A 292 15.71 -3.90 -16.47
N LEU A 293 14.43 -3.51 -16.38
CA LEU A 293 13.32 -4.47 -16.28
C LEU A 293 12.95 -5.06 -17.65
N PRO A 294 12.57 -6.36 -17.70
CA PRO A 294 12.03 -6.96 -18.92
C PRO A 294 10.81 -6.19 -19.46
N ARG A 295 10.72 -6.09 -20.79
CA ARG A 295 9.54 -5.48 -21.44
C ARG A 295 8.28 -6.24 -21.02
N GLY A 296 7.29 -5.50 -20.52
CA GLY A 296 6.02 -6.07 -20.07
C GLY A 296 6.02 -6.61 -18.64
N ALA A 297 7.10 -6.43 -17.87
CA ALA A 297 7.13 -6.82 -16.47
C ALA A 297 5.96 -6.20 -15.69
N SER A 298 5.27 -6.99 -14.86
CA SER A 298 4.04 -6.56 -14.17
C SER A 298 4.22 -5.38 -13.23
N ILE A 299 5.44 -5.17 -12.73
CA ILE A 299 5.79 -3.99 -11.94
C ILE A 299 5.67 -2.67 -12.76
N LEU A 300 5.75 -2.75 -14.09
CA LEU A 300 5.56 -1.63 -15.01
C LEU A 300 4.07 -1.29 -15.23
N ASP A 301 3.13 -2.11 -14.73
CA ASP A 301 1.68 -1.79 -14.80
C ASP A 301 1.34 -0.46 -14.12
N TYR A 302 2.16 -0.06 -13.14
CA TYR A 302 2.01 1.16 -12.34
C TYR A 302 2.66 2.40 -12.98
N ASP A 303 2.87 2.34 -14.30
CA ASP A 303 3.50 3.32 -15.19
C ASP A 303 4.50 4.24 -14.46
N PRO A 304 5.77 3.84 -14.35
CA PRO A 304 6.78 4.69 -13.75
C PRO A 304 6.89 6.07 -14.42
N ALA A 305 6.51 6.24 -15.70
CA ALA A 305 6.54 7.54 -16.39
C ALA A 305 5.32 8.44 -16.10
N ALA A 306 4.15 7.90 -15.77
CA ALA A 306 2.95 8.66 -15.35
C ALA A 306 3.00 9.15 -13.88
N ARG A 307 4.21 9.21 -13.31
CA ARG A 307 4.47 9.72 -11.96
C ARG A 307 4.84 11.19 -11.93
N ARG A 308 4.88 11.85 -13.09
CA ARG A 308 4.88 13.31 -13.18
C ARG A 308 3.46 13.81 -12.97
N PRO A 309 3.27 14.88 -12.19
CA PRO A 309 1.97 15.50 -12.07
C PRO A 309 1.49 15.95 -13.47
N ARG A 310 0.29 15.53 -13.88
CA ARG A 310 -0.31 15.91 -15.17
C ARG A 310 -1.22 17.12 -14.99
N ARG A 311 -1.16 18.09 -15.92
CA ARG A 311 -2.06 19.26 -15.96
C ARG A 311 -3.52 18.88 -16.21
N THR A 312 -3.76 17.70 -16.77
CA THR A 312 -5.06 17.09 -16.91
C THR A 312 -5.06 15.79 -16.11
N ALA A 313 -5.69 15.78 -14.94
CA ALA A 313 -6.17 14.52 -14.41
C ALA A 313 -7.19 14.01 -15.44
N THR A 314 -6.97 12.83 -16.00
CA THR A 314 -7.98 12.22 -16.85
C THR A 314 -9.15 11.82 -15.95
N GLY A 315 -10.05 12.77 -15.68
CA GLY A 315 -11.44 12.44 -15.40
C GLY A 315 -11.95 11.64 -16.58
N ALA A 316 -12.74 10.59 -16.30
CA ALA A 316 -13.36 9.75 -17.30
C ALA A 316 -13.93 10.63 -18.43
N GLY A 317 -13.23 10.67 -19.56
CA GLY A 317 -13.63 11.46 -20.71
C GLY A 317 -14.99 10.98 -21.18
N LEU A 318 -15.96 11.89 -21.17
CA LEU A 318 -17.23 11.82 -21.86
C LEU A 318 -17.04 11.27 -23.28
N TRP A 319 -17.27 9.97 -23.47
CA TRP A 319 -17.47 9.39 -24.80
C TRP A 319 -18.90 8.87 -24.87
N PRO A 320 -19.77 9.42 -25.75
CA PRO A 320 -21.11 8.91 -25.91
C PRO A 320 -21.03 7.49 -26.46
N TRP A 321 -21.49 6.52 -25.66
CA TRP A 321 -21.56 5.12 -26.02
C TRP A 321 -22.42 4.93 -27.28
N ARG A 322 -21.80 4.53 -28.39
CA ARG A 322 -22.50 3.86 -29.50
C ARG A 322 -21.93 2.45 -29.62
N GLY A 323 -22.71 1.47 -29.17
CA GLY A 323 -22.42 0.03 -29.24
C GLY A 323 -22.03 -0.60 -27.90
N ARG A 324 -22.53 -1.81 -27.63
CA ARG A 324 -22.13 -2.63 -26.48
C ARG A 324 -20.87 -3.44 -26.86
N PRO A 325 -19.64 -3.03 -26.47
CA PRO A 325 -18.46 -3.87 -26.61
C PRO A 325 -18.65 -5.22 -25.90
N ARG A 326 -17.95 -6.25 -26.37
CA ARG A 326 -17.82 -7.53 -25.63
C ARG A 326 -17.28 -7.24 -24.23
N ALA A 327 -17.83 -7.91 -23.20
CA ALA A 327 -17.56 -7.61 -21.79
C ALA A 327 -16.05 -7.52 -21.43
N ALA A 328 -15.21 -8.36 -22.05
CA ALA A 328 -13.76 -8.35 -21.84
C ALA A 328 -13.07 -7.04 -22.31
N ALA A 329 -13.50 -6.46 -23.44
CA ALA A 329 -12.92 -5.22 -23.95
C ALA A 329 -13.30 -4.01 -23.08
N ALA A 330 -14.51 -4.03 -22.48
CA ALA A 330 -14.93 -3.02 -21.52
C ALA A 330 -14.13 -3.11 -20.20
N ALA A 331 -13.86 -4.34 -19.72
CA ALA A 331 -13.05 -4.56 -18.53
C ALA A 331 -11.60 -4.06 -18.69
N GLU A 332 -10.94 -4.37 -19.82
CA GLU A 332 -9.59 -3.88 -20.11
C GLU A 332 -9.53 -2.34 -20.23
N LYS A 333 -10.54 -1.72 -20.83
CA LYS A 333 -10.62 -0.24 -20.89
C LYS A 333 -10.74 0.38 -19.50
N ARG A 334 -11.54 -0.21 -18.60
CA ARG A 334 -11.63 0.22 -17.20
C ARG A 334 -10.27 0.11 -16.49
N LEU A 335 -9.59 -1.02 -16.65
CA LEU A 335 -8.26 -1.25 -16.05
C LEU A 335 -7.18 -0.30 -16.58
N ALA A 336 -7.28 0.10 -17.85
CA ALA A 336 -6.37 1.07 -18.45
C ALA A 336 -6.59 2.49 -17.92
N ALA A 337 -7.83 2.84 -17.53
CA ALA A 337 -8.18 4.15 -16.99
C ALA A 337 -7.97 4.26 -15.46
N ALA A 338 -7.98 3.13 -14.74
CA ALA A 338 -7.81 3.10 -13.30
C ALA A 338 -6.36 3.42 -12.87
N SER A 339 -6.22 4.19 -11.79
CA SER A 339 -4.92 4.55 -11.22
C SER A 339 -5.01 4.71 -9.70
N GLU A 340 -4.05 4.15 -8.99
CA GLU A 340 -3.84 4.31 -7.55
C GLU A 340 -3.02 5.55 -7.20
N ASN A 341 -2.37 6.16 -8.20
CA ASN A 341 -1.52 7.32 -8.02
C ASN A 341 -2.36 8.61 -7.88
N PRO A 342 -2.37 9.26 -6.70
CA PRO A 342 -3.16 10.48 -6.48
C PRO A 342 -2.62 11.69 -7.26
N LEU A 343 -1.43 11.60 -7.87
CA LEU A 343 -0.84 12.63 -8.73
C LEU A 343 -1.16 12.43 -10.23
N ASN A 344 -1.90 11.38 -10.57
CA ASN A 344 -2.31 11.05 -11.94
C ASN A 344 -3.84 10.93 -12.08
N ALA A 345 -4.52 10.44 -11.03
CA ALA A 345 -5.98 10.37 -10.97
C ALA A 345 -6.54 11.28 -9.89
N ALA A 346 -7.64 11.96 -10.22
CA ALA A 346 -8.41 12.72 -9.26
C ALA A 346 -9.17 11.80 -8.31
N LEU A 347 -9.52 12.34 -7.13
CA LEU A 347 -10.53 11.72 -6.27
C LEU A 347 -11.86 11.51 -7.04
N PRO A 348 -12.63 10.48 -6.68
CA PRO A 348 -13.89 10.16 -7.34
C PRO A 348 -14.89 11.29 -7.20
N ALA A 349 -15.89 11.32 -8.09
CA ALA A 349 -16.94 12.32 -8.10
C ALA A 349 -17.97 12.10 -6.97
N ALA A 350 -17.52 12.20 -5.72
CA ALA A 350 -18.24 11.81 -4.52
C ALA A 350 -18.20 12.90 -3.44
N PRO A 351 -18.89 14.05 -3.64
CA PRO A 351 -18.84 15.18 -2.72
C PRO A 351 -19.39 14.87 -1.31
N LYS A 352 -20.17 13.77 -1.17
CA LYS A 352 -20.69 13.32 0.13
C LYS A 352 -19.73 12.40 0.88
N MET A 353 -18.71 11.88 0.22
CA MET A 353 -17.71 11.03 0.85
C MET A 353 -16.73 11.87 1.68
N THR A 354 -16.24 11.33 2.79
CA THR A 354 -15.10 11.90 3.52
C THR A 354 -13.90 10.96 3.46
N VAL A 355 -12.72 11.51 3.18
CA VAL A 355 -11.44 10.79 3.21
C VAL A 355 -10.73 11.10 4.53
N TYR A 356 -10.40 10.07 5.30
CA TYR A 356 -9.65 10.19 6.55
C TYR A 356 -8.25 9.60 6.36
N CYS A 357 -7.19 10.40 6.55
CA CYS A 357 -5.82 9.92 6.65
C CYS A 357 -5.44 9.76 8.13
N LEU A 358 -5.37 8.52 8.60
CA LEU A 358 -5.00 8.15 9.97
C LEU A 358 -3.61 7.52 9.96
N TYR A 359 -2.64 8.07 10.68
CA TYR A 359 -1.27 7.51 10.64
C TYR A 359 -0.41 7.88 11.85
N GLY A 360 0.65 7.08 12.05
CA GLY A 360 1.63 7.30 13.09
C GLY A 360 2.66 8.34 12.73
N THR A 361 3.18 9.02 13.74
CA THR A 361 4.25 10.04 13.64
C THR A 361 5.25 9.90 14.78
N GLY A 362 6.39 10.56 14.65
CA GLY A 362 7.47 10.55 15.63
C GLY A 362 8.39 9.32 15.52
N ILE A 363 8.41 8.65 14.36
CA ILE A 363 9.22 7.44 14.15
C ILE A 363 10.16 7.67 12.98
N ASP A 364 11.45 7.46 13.22
CA ASP A 364 12.49 7.55 12.20
C ASP A 364 12.19 6.61 11.03
N THR A 365 12.02 7.19 9.84
CA THR A 365 11.50 6.51 8.65
C THR A 365 12.31 6.85 7.42
N GLU A 366 12.71 5.82 6.67
CA GLU A 366 13.54 5.95 5.48
C GLU A 366 12.88 6.88 4.44
N ARG A 367 13.66 7.83 3.93
CA ARG A 367 13.19 8.91 3.06
C ARG A 367 13.97 9.05 1.77
N ARG A 368 15.26 8.68 1.75
CA ARG A 368 16.14 8.66 0.58
C ARG A 368 17.23 7.59 0.76
N TYR A 369 17.75 7.07 -0.36
CA TYR A 369 18.90 6.16 -0.37
C TYR A 369 20.05 6.72 -1.21
N HIS A 370 21.27 6.48 -0.74
CA HIS A 370 22.51 6.70 -1.45
C HIS A 370 23.08 5.34 -1.86
N TYR A 371 23.32 5.15 -3.16
CA TYR A 371 23.82 3.89 -3.71
C TYR A 371 25.28 4.02 -4.12
N ALA A 372 26.08 3.01 -3.80
CA ALA A 372 27.46 2.91 -4.26
C ALA A 372 27.46 2.65 -5.78
N ARG A 373 28.32 3.35 -6.53
CA ARG A 373 28.39 3.23 -7.99
C ARG A 373 29.34 2.09 -8.40
N ARG A 374 28.94 1.30 -9.40
CA ARG A 374 29.76 0.22 -10.01
C ARG A 374 30.54 0.68 -11.25
N GLY A 375 30.43 1.95 -11.65
CA GLY A 375 31.14 2.52 -12.80
C GLY A 375 30.82 4.00 -13.05
N PRO A 376 31.45 4.63 -14.06
CA PRO A 376 31.29 6.06 -14.36
C PRO A 376 29.94 6.44 -14.99
N GLY A 377 29.12 5.44 -15.35
CA GLY A 377 27.80 5.63 -15.95
C GLY A 377 26.77 6.20 -14.97
N ARG A 378 25.72 6.83 -15.53
CA ARG A 378 24.60 7.47 -14.79
C ARG A 378 23.33 6.62 -14.82
N HIS A 379 23.40 5.33 -15.15
CA HIS A 379 22.23 4.46 -15.27
C HIS A 379 22.03 3.62 -14.00
N ALA A 380 20.77 3.28 -13.65
CA ALA A 380 20.54 2.41 -12.48
C ALA A 380 21.13 1.00 -12.64
N ALA A 381 21.46 0.58 -13.87
CA ALA A 381 22.24 -0.63 -14.13
C ALA A 381 23.67 -0.55 -13.55
N ASP A 382 24.18 0.67 -13.33
CA ASP A 382 25.48 0.96 -12.71
C ASP A 382 25.38 1.11 -11.18
N LEU A 383 24.17 0.97 -10.58
CA LEU A 383 24.01 1.01 -9.12
C LEU A 383 24.39 -0.34 -8.50
N GLY A 384 25.23 -0.28 -7.48
CA GLY A 384 25.63 -1.40 -6.65
C GLY A 384 24.64 -1.64 -5.51
N THR A 385 25.17 -1.74 -4.30
CA THR A 385 24.40 -1.83 -3.06
C THR A 385 24.19 -0.45 -2.45
N ILE A 386 23.33 -0.34 -1.44
CA ILE A 386 23.26 0.87 -0.61
C ILE A 386 24.66 1.12 -0.01
N ASP A 387 25.09 2.38 -0.03
CA ASP A 387 26.43 2.77 0.44
C ASP A 387 26.46 2.94 1.96
N TYR A 388 26.54 1.81 2.68
CA TYR A 388 26.59 1.82 4.14
C TYR A 388 27.91 2.35 4.72
N GLU A 389 28.93 2.60 3.90
CA GLU A 389 30.21 3.15 4.35
C GLU A 389 30.16 4.68 4.54
N ARG A 390 29.08 5.34 4.08
CA ARG A 390 28.82 6.76 4.37
C ARG A 390 28.51 6.99 5.84
N ALA A 391 28.72 8.24 6.28
CA ALA A 391 28.46 8.68 7.65
C ALA A 391 26.98 8.53 8.07
N ASP A 392 26.04 8.52 7.12
CA ASP A 392 24.61 8.27 7.29
C ASP A 392 24.20 6.83 6.92
N SER A 393 25.18 5.95 6.71
CA SER A 393 25.00 4.59 6.19
C SER A 393 24.20 4.54 4.88
N GLY A 394 24.20 5.62 4.10
CA GLY A 394 23.52 5.72 2.81
C GLY A 394 21.99 5.75 2.90
N VAL A 395 21.42 6.01 4.09
CA VAL A 395 19.97 6.09 4.30
C VAL A 395 19.62 7.39 5.01
N GLU A 396 19.01 8.31 4.28
CA GLU A 396 18.42 9.52 4.87
C GLU A 396 17.04 9.19 5.41
N SER A 397 16.78 9.53 6.68
CA SER A 397 15.50 9.27 7.34
C SER A 397 14.83 10.58 7.76
N GLY A 398 13.51 10.53 7.93
CA GLY A 398 12.70 11.64 8.42
C GLY A 398 11.49 11.12 9.19
N ASP A 399 10.55 12.01 9.51
CA ASP A 399 9.35 11.63 10.26
C ASP A 399 8.42 10.70 9.44
N GLY A 400 7.75 9.79 10.14
CA GLY A 400 6.83 8.80 9.58
C GLY A 400 6.41 7.76 10.63
N ASP A 401 6.03 6.58 10.16
CA ASP A 401 5.56 5.46 10.99
C ASP A 401 6.54 4.28 11.11
N GLY A 402 7.80 4.49 10.69
CA GLY A 402 8.86 3.49 10.62
C GLY A 402 8.88 2.68 9.33
N THR A 403 7.97 2.93 8.38
CA THR A 403 7.97 2.30 7.05
C THR A 403 7.58 3.29 5.95
N VAL A 404 6.57 4.12 6.19
CA VAL A 404 6.06 5.10 5.23
C VAL A 404 6.34 6.50 5.78
N PRO A 405 7.03 7.37 5.01
CA PRO A 405 7.36 8.71 5.49
C PRO A 405 6.13 9.61 5.50
N LEU A 406 6.16 10.64 6.36
CA LEU A 406 5.10 11.62 6.55
C LEU A 406 4.60 12.26 5.24
N ALA A 407 5.52 12.47 4.29
CA ALA A 407 5.21 12.97 2.94
C ALA A 407 4.19 12.08 2.19
N SER A 408 4.25 10.76 2.38
CA SER A 408 3.32 9.82 1.73
C SER A 408 2.05 9.59 2.55
N LEU A 409 2.16 9.64 3.88
CA LEU A 409 1.07 9.44 4.82
C LEU A 409 0.07 10.61 4.84
N GLY A 410 0.57 11.85 4.97
CA GLY A 410 -0.24 13.02 5.26
C GLY A 410 -0.47 13.97 4.09
N TYR A 411 0.51 14.14 3.20
CA TYR A 411 0.46 15.16 2.15
C TYR A 411 -0.77 15.08 1.24
N PRO A 412 -1.23 13.88 0.78
CA PRO A 412 -2.40 13.82 -0.09
C PRO A 412 -3.66 14.44 0.55
N CYS A 413 -3.93 14.11 1.82
CA CYS A 413 -5.09 14.63 2.56
C CYS A 413 -4.93 16.09 2.98
N TYR A 414 -3.73 16.49 3.42
CA TYR A 414 -3.50 17.82 4.00
C TYR A 414 -3.21 18.90 2.94
N GLY A 415 -2.41 18.56 1.93
CA GLY A 415 -1.92 19.47 0.90
C GLY A 415 -2.62 19.26 -0.44
N LEU A 416 -2.32 18.14 -1.11
CA LEU A 416 -2.69 17.91 -2.52
C LEU A 416 -4.17 18.15 -2.83
N TRP A 417 -5.06 17.59 -2.01
CA TRP A 417 -6.50 17.63 -2.24
C TRP A 417 -7.20 18.86 -1.65
N ARG A 418 -6.46 19.74 -0.96
CA ARG A 418 -6.98 20.98 -0.34
C ARG A 418 -6.41 22.25 -0.98
N ASP A 419 -5.24 22.16 -1.61
CA ASP A 419 -4.54 23.31 -2.18
C ASP A 419 -5.33 23.95 -3.32
N ALA A 420 -5.48 25.28 -3.30
CA ALA A 420 -6.32 26.00 -4.26
C ALA A 420 -5.91 25.83 -5.74
N ALA A 421 -4.62 25.59 -6.01
CA ALA A 421 -4.13 25.39 -7.38
C ALA A 421 -4.15 23.92 -7.82
N LEU A 422 -4.00 22.98 -6.87
CA LEU A 422 -3.93 21.55 -7.15
C LEU A 422 -5.28 20.83 -7.02
N ALA A 423 -6.14 21.25 -6.08
CA ALA A 423 -7.45 20.65 -5.84
C ALA A 423 -8.37 20.64 -7.08
N PRO A 424 -8.41 21.67 -7.95
CA PRO A 424 -9.18 21.59 -9.19
C PRO A 424 -8.75 20.44 -10.13
N ILE A 425 -7.50 19.97 -10.01
CA ILE A 425 -6.96 18.87 -10.79
C ILE A 425 -7.21 17.53 -10.07
N TYR A 426 -6.92 17.46 -8.76
CA TYR A 426 -6.84 16.19 -8.02
C TYR A 426 -8.02 15.92 -7.08
N ASN A 427 -8.85 16.91 -6.79
CA ASN A 427 -10.08 16.82 -5.98
C ASN A 427 -11.19 17.74 -6.54
N PRO A 428 -11.60 17.56 -7.81
CA PRO A 428 -12.51 18.47 -8.50
C PRO A 428 -13.92 18.51 -7.89
N SER A 429 -14.32 17.45 -7.17
CA SER A 429 -15.61 17.36 -6.48
C SER A 429 -15.57 17.86 -5.04
N ASN A 430 -14.46 18.46 -4.60
CA ASN A 430 -14.29 19.01 -3.26
C ASN A 430 -14.64 17.99 -2.16
N VAL A 431 -14.19 16.74 -2.35
CA VAL A 431 -14.32 15.67 -1.35
C VAL A 431 -13.63 16.13 -0.08
N ARG A 432 -14.31 16.03 1.07
CA ARG A 432 -13.72 16.42 2.35
C ARG A 432 -12.57 15.48 2.69
N THR A 433 -11.45 16.04 3.11
CA THR A 433 -10.33 15.28 3.66
C THR A 433 -10.14 15.65 5.13
N VAL A 434 -9.72 14.70 5.96
CA VAL A 434 -9.46 14.87 7.40
C VAL A 434 -8.16 14.15 7.73
N VAL A 435 -7.31 14.78 8.54
CA VAL A 435 -6.01 14.23 8.95
C VAL A 435 -6.02 13.98 10.45
N ARG A 436 -5.66 12.76 10.87
CA ARG A 436 -5.47 12.42 12.29
C ARG A 436 -4.12 11.75 12.49
N GLU A 437 -3.25 12.44 13.21
CA GLU A 437 -1.97 11.90 13.62
C GLU A 437 -2.07 11.18 14.97
N TYR A 438 -1.27 10.14 15.13
CA TYR A 438 -1.13 9.36 16.35
C TYR A 438 0.36 9.32 16.72
N PRO A 439 0.83 10.26 17.55
CA PRO A 439 2.22 10.26 18.01
C PRO A 439 2.61 8.93 18.65
N HIS A 440 3.79 8.43 18.32
CA HIS A 440 4.26 7.15 18.83
C HIS A 440 4.53 7.21 20.32
N ASP A 441 3.75 6.45 21.09
CA ASP A 441 3.96 6.24 22.52
C ASP A 441 3.93 4.74 22.83
N ALA A 442 5.11 4.15 23.01
CA ALA A 442 5.26 2.72 23.22
C ALA A 442 5.63 2.40 24.67
N CYS A 443 4.95 1.40 25.25
CA CYS A 443 5.40 0.82 26.50
C CYS A 443 6.61 -0.10 26.30
N PRO A 444 7.40 -0.36 27.35
CA PRO A 444 8.57 -1.23 27.23
C PRO A 444 8.24 -2.65 26.77
N ILE A 445 9.16 -3.27 26.02
CA ILE A 445 8.99 -4.59 25.39
C ILE A 445 8.63 -5.73 26.38
N TRP A 446 9.05 -5.60 27.65
CA TRP A 446 8.72 -6.57 28.70
C TRP A 446 7.28 -6.46 29.20
N GLN A 447 6.61 -5.33 28.98
CA GLN A 447 5.20 -5.12 29.29
C GLN A 447 4.31 -5.57 28.12
N ASP A 448 4.60 -5.07 26.91
CA ASP A 448 3.97 -5.53 25.67
C ASP A 448 5.04 -5.57 24.57
N PRO A 449 5.34 -6.74 23.99
CA PRO A 449 6.34 -6.86 22.94
C PRO A 449 5.99 -6.09 21.66
N ARG A 450 4.76 -5.58 21.53
CA ARG A 450 4.30 -4.75 20.41
C ARG A 450 4.13 -3.28 20.77
N GLY A 451 4.58 -2.85 21.95
CA GLY A 451 4.58 -1.44 22.36
C GLY A 451 3.26 -0.94 22.96
N GLY A 452 2.27 -1.80 23.21
CA GLY A 452 1.06 -1.43 23.96
C GLY A 452 -0.07 -0.89 23.08
N THR A 453 -0.93 -0.05 23.67
CA THR A 453 -2.16 0.46 23.02
C THR A 453 -2.02 1.85 22.41
N LYS A 454 -0.88 2.52 22.59
CA LYS A 454 -0.59 3.86 22.04
C LYS A 454 0.53 3.87 21.00
N THR A 455 1.15 2.72 20.74
CA THR A 455 2.07 2.51 19.64
C THR A 455 1.42 2.86 18.30
N SER A 456 2.15 3.56 17.45
CA SER A 456 1.71 3.95 16.11
C SER A 456 2.70 3.56 15.01
N ARG A 457 3.59 2.58 15.28
CA ARG A 457 4.39 1.95 14.22
C ARG A 457 3.49 1.37 13.14
N HIS A 458 4.00 1.30 11.92
CA HIS A 458 3.24 1.04 10.71
C HIS A 458 2.23 -0.14 10.80
N VAL A 459 2.55 -1.24 11.49
CA VAL A 459 1.59 -2.34 11.71
C VAL A 459 0.89 -2.22 13.05
N GLU A 460 1.64 -1.90 14.10
CA GLU A 460 1.14 -1.81 15.47
C GLU A 460 -0.02 -0.81 15.62
N ILE A 461 -0.10 0.19 14.73
CA ILE A 461 -1.20 1.14 14.63
C ILE A 461 -2.59 0.48 14.50
N LEU A 462 -2.67 -0.73 13.93
CA LEU A 462 -3.91 -1.52 13.85
C LEU A 462 -4.46 -1.93 15.23
N GLY A 463 -3.64 -1.82 16.27
CA GLY A 463 -4.00 -2.09 17.66
C GLY A 463 -3.99 -0.86 18.56
N ASN A 464 -3.80 0.31 17.96
CA ASN A 464 -3.81 1.57 18.68
C ASN A 464 -5.24 1.89 19.11
N TYR A 465 -5.42 2.21 20.38
CA TYR A 465 -6.73 2.45 20.98
C TYR A 465 -7.45 3.64 20.34
N ASP A 466 -6.76 4.75 20.10
CA ASP A 466 -7.40 5.95 19.54
C ASP A 466 -7.74 5.73 18.07
N VAL A 467 -6.92 5.00 17.32
CA VAL A 467 -7.20 4.62 15.92
C VAL A 467 -8.44 3.77 15.83
N ILE A 468 -8.53 2.70 16.64
CA ILE A 468 -9.69 1.81 16.67
C ILE A 468 -10.94 2.61 17.02
N ARG A 469 -10.84 3.47 18.04
CA ARG A 469 -11.95 4.34 18.44
C ARG A 469 -12.40 5.23 17.27
N ASP A 470 -11.48 5.91 16.61
CA ASP A 470 -11.79 6.84 15.53
C ASP A 470 -12.37 6.11 14.29
N ILE A 471 -11.92 4.89 13.98
CA ILE A 471 -12.54 4.05 12.93
C ILE A 471 -13.97 3.68 13.30
N LEU A 472 -14.22 3.28 14.55
CA LEU A 472 -15.55 2.91 15.02
C LEU A 472 -16.49 4.13 15.09
N ASP A 473 -15.96 5.32 15.41
CA ASP A 473 -16.72 6.58 15.31
C ASP A 473 -17.24 6.81 13.90
N VAL A 474 -16.36 6.70 12.90
CA VAL A 474 -16.75 6.84 11.48
C VAL A 474 -17.76 5.76 11.06
N ALA A 475 -17.58 4.54 11.54
CA ALA A 475 -18.48 3.42 11.20
C ALA A 475 -19.87 3.56 11.83
N THR A 476 -19.95 4.12 13.04
CA THR A 476 -21.20 4.26 13.82
C THR A 476 -21.94 5.59 13.59
N GLY A 477 -21.36 6.52 12.84
CA GLY A 477 -21.99 7.82 12.55
C GLY A 477 -21.67 8.92 13.57
N HIS A 478 -20.62 8.74 14.36
CA HIS A 478 -20.11 9.69 15.35
C HIS A 478 -18.80 10.34 14.90
N GLU A 479 -18.59 10.44 13.59
CA GLU A 479 -17.36 10.92 13.02
C GLU A 479 -16.98 12.33 13.47
N ASP A 480 -15.73 12.48 13.86
CA ASP A 480 -15.06 13.76 14.06
C ASP A 480 -14.38 14.19 12.75
N THR A 481 -14.76 15.36 12.25
CA THR A 481 -14.24 15.90 10.99
C THR A 481 -13.14 16.94 11.18
N SER A 482 -12.66 17.12 12.41
CA SER A 482 -11.56 18.02 12.71
C SER A 482 -10.19 17.36 12.47
N ASP A 483 -9.23 18.18 12.02
CA ASP A 483 -7.85 17.74 11.89
C ASP A 483 -7.18 17.64 13.26
N ARG A 484 -6.31 16.64 13.41
CA ARG A 484 -5.34 16.53 14.52
C ARG A 484 -3.95 16.36 13.91
N VAL A 485 -3.22 17.46 13.80
CA VAL A 485 -1.85 17.52 13.26
C VAL A 485 -0.91 18.05 14.34
N THR A 486 0.15 17.30 14.60
CA THR A 486 1.15 17.52 15.65
C THR A 486 2.59 17.51 15.12
N SER A 487 2.81 16.92 13.95
CA SER A 487 4.08 16.83 13.25
C SER A 487 4.38 18.08 12.40
N ASP A 488 5.52 18.06 11.72
CA ASP A 488 5.93 19.09 10.76
C ASP A 488 5.23 18.99 9.38
N LEU A 489 4.11 18.25 9.31
CA LEU A 489 3.32 18.07 8.09
C LEU A 489 2.99 19.39 7.36
N PRO A 490 2.67 20.52 8.03
CA PRO A 490 2.40 21.78 7.33
C PRO A 490 3.59 22.26 6.48
N ASN A 491 4.82 22.20 6.99
CA ASN A 491 6.01 22.61 6.26
C ASN A 491 6.38 21.59 5.17
N VAL A 492 6.32 20.29 5.49
CA VAL A 492 6.50 19.21 4.50
C VAL A 492 5.53 19.39 3.33
N SER A 493 4.27 19.71 3.63
CA SER A 493 3.24 19.93 2.61
C SER A 493 3.47 21.19 1.79
N ALA A 494 3.89 22.29 2.41
CA ALA A 494 4.21 23.52 1.70
C ALA A 494 5.34 23.30 0.69
N ASN A 495 6.41 22.59 1.10
CA ASN A 495 7.55 22.29 0.25
C ASN A 495 7.19 21.41 -0.95
N ILE A 496 6.43 20.32 -0.71
CA ILE A 496 5.99 19.44 -1.79
C ILE A 496 5.05 20.19 -2.75
N THR A 497 4.11 20.98 -2.23
CA THR A 497 3.21 21.79 -3.06
C THR A 497 3.97 22.77 -3.94
N ALA A 498 4.99 23.44 -3.40
CA ALA A 498 5.85 24.32 -4.19
C ALA A 498 6.59 23.56 -5.30
N GLY A 499 7.14 22.39 -4.99
CA GLY A 499 7.74 21.48 -5.98
C GLY A 499 6.77 21.09 -7.10
N LEU A 500 5.57 20.63 -6.75
CA LEU A 500 4.56 20.22 -7.72
C LEU A 500 4.07 21.39 -8.59
N ARG A 501 3.84 22.58 -8.00
CA ARG A 501 3.42 23.77 -8.76
C ARG A 501 4.48 24.20 -9.77
N ARG A 502 5.77 24.11 -9.44
CA ARG A 502 6.87 24.37 -10.38
C ARG A 502 6.82 23.40 -11.56
N VAL A 503 6.72 22.10 -11.30
CA VAL A 503 6.67 21.07 -12.37
C VAL A 503 5.42 21.20 -13.23
N LEU A 504 4.29 21.60 -12.66
CA LEU A 504 3.03 21.80 -13.38
C LEU A 504 2.95 23.12 -14.16
N GLY A 505 3.91 24.02 -13.99
CA GLY A 505 3.87 25.37 -14.58
C GLY A 505 2.78 26.25 -13.96
N ALA A 506 2.41 26.01 -12.70
CA ALA A 506 1.45 26.80 -11.92
C ALA A 506 2.11 27.92 -11.10
N GLY A 507 3.41 28.16 -11.30
CA GLY A 507 4.12 29.33 -10.78
C GLY A 507 4.17 30.42 -11.84
N GLY A 508 3.30 31.43 -11.72
CA GLY A 508 3.39 32.65 -12.53
C GLY A 508 2.03 33.22 -12.96
N SER A 509 1.44 34.02 -12.07
CA SER A 509 0.79 35.29 -12.44
C SER A 509 1.12 36.31 -11.37
#